data_AF-A0A139DFD4-F1
#
_entry.id   AF-A0A139DFD4-F1
#
_cell.length_a   1.000
_cell.length_b   1.000
_cell.length_c   1.000
_cell.angle_alpha   90.00
_cell.angle_beta   90.00
_cell.angle_gamma   90.00
#
_symmetry.space_group_name_H-M   'P 1'
#
loop_
_entity.id
_entity.type
_entity.pdbx_description
1 polymer ?
#
loop_
_entity_poly.entity_id
_entity_poly.type
_entity_poly.pdbx_seq_one_letter_code
_entity_poly.pdbx_strand_id
1 'polypeptide(L)'
;MDEFGTFTSFLSGIGLGGVITFLIKHFLEQRSKLKEVWLLDYKAACDGLLDAYREVALSNSDESKKKYAYWELKIQLYASDTVLQKLQDLKESSTGSPARETAQRKLVREMRKDLGFV
;
A
#
# COMPACT_ATOMS: atom_id res chain seq x y z
N MET A 1 -2.87 48.55 -6.10
CA MET A 1 -4.21 47.94 -5.93
C MET A 1 -4.42 47.11 -7.20
N ASP A 2 -3.65 46.03 -7.41
CA ASP A 2 -3.52 45.44 -8.76
C ASP A 2 -3.54 43.90 -8.79
N GLU A 3 -3.74 43.25 -7.64
CA GLU A 3 -3.87 41.77 -7.59
C GLU A 3 -5.29 41.33 -7.98
N PHE A 4 -6.32 42.08 -7.58
CA PHE A 4 -7.72 41.77 -7.95
C PHE A 4 -8.00 41.97 -9.45
N GLY A 5 -7.37 42.94 -10.10
CA GLY A 5 -7.49 43.18 -11.55
C GLY A 5 -6.83 42.07 -12.38
N THR A 6 -5.73 41.50 -11.89
CA THR A 6 -5.03 40.39 -12.54
C THR A 6 -5.79 39.07 -12.38
N PHE A 7 -6.36 38.82 -11.19
CA PHE A 7 -7.17 37.64 -10.92
C PHE A 7 -8.48 37.62 -11.74
N THR A 8 -9.15 38.76 -11.87
CA THR A 8 -10.36 38.90 -12.70
C THR A 8 -10.07 38.81 -14.20
N SER A 9 -8.94 39.34 -14.66
CA SER A 9 -8.50 39.18 -16.05
C SER A 9 -8.16 37.72 -16.40
N PHE A 10 -7.54 36.98 -15.48
CA PHE A 10 -7.25 35.55 -15.64
C PHE A 10 -8.53 34.70 -15.69
N LEU A 11 -9.53 35.03 -14.86
CA LEU A 11 -10.86 34.40 -14.87
C LEU A 11 -11.70 34.76 -16.12
N SER A 12 -11.43 35.88 -16.78
CA SER A 12 -12.13 36.27 -18.01
C SER A 12 -11.62 35.53 -19.26
N GLY A 13 -10.32 35.22 -19.32
CA GLY A 13 -9.70 34.45 -20.42
C GLY A 13 -9.84 32.94 -20.29
N ILE A 14 -10.07 32.45 -19.06
CA ILE A 14 -10.37 31.06 -18.73
C ILE A 14 -11.82 31.04 -18.26
N GLY A 15 -12.77 31.00 -19.21
CA GLY A 15 -14.20 30.97 -18.86
C GLY A 15 -14.50 29.95 -17.75
N LEU A 16 -15.56 30.15 -16.96
CA LEU A 16 -15.90 29.37 -15.74
C LEU A 16 -15.65 27.85 -15.82
N GLY A 17 -15.81 27.23 -17.00
CA GLY A 17 -15.46 25.83 -17.24
C GLY A 17 -13.99 25.46 -16.99
N GLY A 18 -13.03 26.35 -17.25
CA GLY A 18 -11.61 26.13 -17.00
C GLY A 18 -11.27 26.18 -15.51
N VAL A 19 -11.95 27.03 -14.73
CA VAL A 19 -11.82 27.06 -13.25
C VAL A 19 -12.34 25.75 -12.64
N ILE A 20 -13.52 25.30 -13.06
CA ILE A 20 -14.10 24.02 -12.60
C ILE A 20 -13.17 22.85 -12.98
N THR A 21 -12.67 22.83 -14.21
CA THR A 21 -11.74 21.80 -14.69
C THR A 21 -10.44 21.79 -13.88
N PHE A 22 -9.89 22.97 -13.56
CA PHE A 22 -8.68 23.09 -12.73
C PHE A 22 -8.91 22.50 -11.33
N LEU A 23 -10.03 22.82 -10.68
CA LEU A 23 -10.36 22.30 -9.35
C LEU A 23 -10.51 20.77 -9.35
N ILE A 24 -11.20 20.21 -10.35
CA ILE A 24 -11.35 18.76 -10.50
C ILE A 24 -9.99 18.09 -10.71
N LYS A 25 -9.17 18.64 -11.62
CA LYS A 25 -7.82 18.11 -11.88
C LYS A 25 -6.96 18.15 -10.62
N HIS A 26 -6.94 19.28 -9.92
CA HIS A 26 -6.16 19.43 -8.70
C HIS A 26 -6.58 18.41 -7.62
N PHE A 27 -7.89 18.21 -7.44
CA PHE A 27 -8.39 17.21 -6.50
C PHE A 27 -8.01 15.78 -6.89
N LEU A 28 -8.13 15.43 -8.17
CA LEU A 28 -7.72 14.12 -8.70
C LEU A 28 -6.21 13.90 -8.55
N GLU A 29 -5.39 14.92 -8.83
CA GLU A 29 -3.94 14.87 -8.67
C GLU A 29 -3.53 14.64 -7.21
N GLN A 30 -4.15 15.37 -6.26
CA GLN A 30 -3.89 15.16 -4.84
C GLN A 30 -4.24 13.72 -4.41
N ARG A 31 -5.41 13.22 -4.83
CA ARG A 31 -5.83 11.85 -4.52
C ARG A 31 -4.92 10.81 -5.16
N SER A 32 -4.46 11.05 -6.38
CA SER A 32 -3.51 10.18 -7.08
C SER A 32 -2.18 10.11 -6.33
N LYS A 33 -1.64 11.24 -5.88
CA LYS A 33 -0.39 11.31 -5.10
C LYS A 33 -0.49 10.52 -3.79
N LEU A 34 -1.60 10.67 -3.07
CA LEU A 34 -1.81 9.91 -1.83
C LEU A 34 -1.89 8.39 -2.08
N LYS A 35 -2.57 7.99 -3.16
CA LYS A 35 -2.64 6.57 -3.56
C LYS A 35 -1.28 6.03 -3.96
N GLU A 36 -0.46 6.82 -4.65
CA GLU A 36 0.89 6.45 -5.05
C GLU A 36 1.80 6.24 -3.83
N VAL A 37 1.78 7.18 -2.87
CA VAL A 37 2.53 7.05 -1.62
C VAL A 37 2.09 5.80 -0.85
N TRP A 38 0.79 5.60 -0.70
CA TRP A 38 0.26 4.41 -0.03
C TRP A 38 0.70 3.11 -0.73
N LEU A 39 0.67 3.04 -2.06
CA LEU A 39 1.13 1.87 -2.81
C LEU A 39 2.63 1.61 -2.61
N LEU A 40 3.44 2.66 -2.58
CA LEU A 40 4.89 2.57 -2.35
C LEU A 40 5.19 2.03 -0.94
N ASP A 41 4.53 2.58 0.08
CA ASP A 41 4.71 2.15 1.47
C ASP A 41 4.19 0.72 1.68
N TYR A 42 3.06 0.37 1.06
CA TYR A 42 2.51 -0.97 1.10
C TYR A 42 3.44 -1.99 0.43
N LYS A 43 4.00 -1.66 -0.74
CA LYS A 43 4.98 -2.50 -1.42
C LYS A 43 6.21 -2.71 -0.54
N ALA A 44 6.75 -1.65 0.06
CA ALA A 44 7.89 -1.74 0.96
C ALA A 44 7.59 -2.62 2.19
N ALA A 45 6.37 -2.56 2.72
CA ALA A 45 5.93 -3.44 3.81
C ALA A 45 5.83 -4.91 3.37
N CYS A 46 5.31 -5.18 2.17
CA CYS A 46 5.25 -6.53 1.60
C CYS A 46 6.66 -7.11 1.39
N ASP A 47 7.54 -6.35 0.73
CA ASP A 47 8.91 -6.76 0.45
C ASP A 47 9.65 -7.08 1.77
N GLY A 48 9.54 -6.19 2.76
CA GLY A 48 10.14 -6.37 4.09
C GLY A 48 9.60 -7.59 4.85
N LEU A 49 8.29 -7.85 4.77
CA LEU A 49 7.67 -9.03 5.40
C LEU A 49 8.16 -10.32 4.75
N LEU A 50 8.24 -10.39 3.42
CA LEU A 50 8.70 -11.56 2.68
C LEU A 50 10.17 -11.86 2.96
N ASP A 51 11.01 -10.81 3.02
CA ASP A 51 12.42 -10.97 3.38
C ASP A 51 12.60 -11.44 4.83
N ALA A 52 11.87 -10.85 5.78
CA ALA A 52 11.92 -11.29 7.16
C ALA A 52 11.38 -12.72 7.34
N TYR A 53 10.36 -13.11 6.58
CA TYR A 53 9.84 -14.48 6.56
C TYR A 53 10.91 -15.47 6.11
N ARG A 54 11.62 -15.16 5.03
CA ARG A 54 12.77 -15.96 4.55
C ARG A 54 13.86 -16.05 5.61
N GLU A 55 14.18 -14.94 6.28
CA GLU A 55 15.23 -14.89 7.30
C GLU A 55 14.91 -15.75 8.52
N VAL A 56 13.65 -15.77 8.95
CA VAL A 56 13.16 -16.68 10.00
C VAL A 56 13.29 -18.14 9.55
N ALA A 57 12.95 -18.44 8.30
CA ALA A 57 13.07 -19.80 7.77
C ALA A 57 14.53 -20.28 7.68
N LEU A 58 15.49 -19.38 7.45
CA LEU A 58 16.91 -19.71 7.33
C LEU A 58 17.64 -19.79 8.67
N SER A 59 17.46 -18.78 9.53
CA SER A 59 18.25 -18.65 10.77
C SER A 59 17.48 -19.05 12.02
N ASN A 60 16.16 -18.86 12.03
CA ASN A 60 15.27 -19.07 13.18
C ASN A 60 15.76 -18.41 14.50
N SER A 61 16.57 -17.35 14.38
CA SER A 61 17.11 -16.60 15.53
C SER A 61 16.04 -15.71 16.17
N ASP A 62 16.25 -15.30 17.43
CA ASP A 62 15.37 -14.34 18.09
C ASP A 62 15.30 -13.00 17.34
N GLU A 63 16.43 -12.55 16.79
CA GLU A 63 16.51 -11.35 15.96
C GLU A 63 15.64 -11.46 14.70
N SER A 64 15.72 -12.59 13.98
CA SER A 64 14.92 -12.80 12.77
C SER A 64 13.42 -12.80 13.08
N LYS A 65 13.01 -13.38 14.23
CA LYS A 65 11.61 -13.40 14.68
C LYS A 65 11.11 -12.00 15.05
N LYS A 66 11.93 -11.21 15.75
CA LYS A 66 11.61 -9.80 16.06
C LYS A 66 11.47 -8.96 14.80
N LYS A 67 12.37 -9.16 13.83
CA LYS A 67 12.30 -8.51 12.52
C LYS A 67 11.02 -8.88 11.78
N TYR A 68 10.64 -10.16 11.77
CA TYR A 68 9.37 -10.60 11.19
C TYR A 68 8.17 -9.95 11.89
N ALA A 69 8.12 -9.95 13.22
CA ALA A 69 7.05 -9.32 13.98
C ALA A 69 6.93 -7.81 13.71
N TYR A 70 8.05 -7.11 13.51
CA TYR A 70 8.05 -5.70 13.12
C TYR A 70 7.35 -5.49 11.76
N TRP A 71 7.70 -6.27 10.74
CA TRP A 71 7.09 -6.15 9.41
C TRP A 71 5.64 -6.63 9.41
N GLU A 72 5.30 -7.61 10.25
CA GLU A 72 3.93 -8.06 10.48
C GLU A 72 3.06 -6.94 11.05
N LEU A 73 3.58 -6.16 12.00
CA LEU A 73 2.87 -5.00 12.53
C LEU A 73 2.76 -3.89 11.47
N LYS A 74 3.85 -3.64 10.72
CA LYS A 74 3.87 -2.60 9.70
C LYS A 74 2.89 -2.86 8.57
N ILE A 75 2.71 -4.13 8.16
CA ILE A 75 1.77 -4.44 7.08
C ILE A 75 0.31 -4.19 7.48
N GLN A 76 -0.03 -4.23 8.77
CA GLN A 76 -1.38 -3.91 9.28
C GLN A 76 -1.80 -2.45 9.05
N LEU A 77 -0.84 -1.55 8.82
CA LEU A 77 -1.14 -0.14 8.53
C LEU A 77 -1.68 0.07 7.12
N TYR A 78 -1.40 -0.85 6.21
CA TYR A 78 -1.60 -0.64 4.77
C TYR A 78 -2.45 -1.73 4.12
N ALA A 79 -2.34 -2.98 4.56
CA ALA A 79 -3.00 -4.11 3.93
C ALA A 79 -4.51 -4.10 4.10
N SER A 80 -5.21 -4.70 3.13
CA SER A 80 -6.62 -5.02 3.27
C SER A 80 -6.87 -6.13 4.30
N ASP A 81 -8.10 -6.20 4.82
CA ASP A 81 -8.54 -7.24 5.75
C ASP A 81 -8.35 -8.65 5.18
N THR A 82 -8.46 -8.84 3.86
CA THR A 82 -8.26 -10.14 3.22
C THR A 82 -6.81 -10.58 3.31
N VAL A 83 -5.85 -9.68 3.09
CA VAL A 83 -4.41 -9.95 3.27
C VAL A 83 -4.11 -10.27 4.72
N LEU A 84 -4.66 -9.51 5.67
CA LEU A 84 -4.47 -9.75 7.10
C LEU A 84 -5.03 -11.11 7.53
N GLN A 85 -6.20 -11.48 7.03
CA GLN A 85 -6.75 -12.82 7.25
C GLN A 85 -5.83 -13.91 6.69
N LYS A 86 -5.26 -13.73 5.49
CA LYS A 86 -4.34 -14.72 4.90
C LYS A 86 -3.00 -14.81 5.61
N LEU A 87 -2.55 -13.71 6.21
CA LEU A 87 -1.37 -13.69 7.06
C LEU A 87 -1.62 -14.48 8.35
N GLN A 88 -2.81 -14.34 8.94
CA GLN A 88 -3.21 -15.13 10.10
C GLN A 88 -3.33 -16.62 9.76
N ASP A 89 -3.98 -16.97 8.64
CA ASP A 89 -4.06 -18.36 8.13
C ASP A 89 -2.65 -18.97 7.99
N LEU A 90 -1.66 -18.19 7.53
CA LEU A 90 -0.27 -18.63 7.40
C LEU A 90 0.37 -18.89 8.77
N LYS A 91 0.13 -18.04 9.77
CA LYS A 91 0.68 -18.20 11.13
C LYS A 91 0.14 -19.43 11.83
N GLU A 92 -1.15 -19.71 11.65
CA GLU A 92 -1.83 -20.85 12.27
C GLU A 92 -1.45 -22.19 11.61
N SER A 93 -0.96 -22.14 10.38
CA SER A 93 -0.53 -23.34 9.65
C SER A 93 0.78 -23.92 10.17
N SER A 94 0.83 -25.26 10.28
CA SER A 94 2.02 -25.99 10.73
C SER A 94 3.17 -25.89 9.73
N THR A 95 4.38 -25.70 10.24
CA THR A 95 5.61 -25.59 9.44
C THR A 95 5.80 -26.82 8.56
N GLY A 96 6.10 -26.60 7.27
CA GLY A 96 6.33 -27.68 6.30
C GLY A 96 5.07 -28.41 5.81
N SER A 97 3.87 -28.00 6.25
CA SER A 97 2.64 -28.64 5.80
C SER A 97 2.17 -28.13 4.42
N PRO A 98 1.44 -28.96 3.65
CA PRO A 98 0.75 -28.50 2.43
C PRO A 98 -0.24 -27.35 2.69
N ALA A 99 -0.81 -27.30 3.89
CA ALA A 99 -1.67 -26.21 4.33
C ALA A 99 -0.91 -24.89 4.39
N ARG A 100 0.32 -24.90 4.92
CA ARG A 100 1.17 -23.71 4.99
C ARG A 100 1.59 -23.20 3.62
N GLU A 101 1.98 -24.08 2.71
CA GLU A 101 2.27 -23.68 1.33
C GLU A 101 1.04 -23.04 0.66
N THR A 102 -0.13 -23.61 0.90
CA THR A 102 -1.39 -23.08 0.37
C THR A 102 -1.73 -21.72 0.98
N ALA A 103 -1.53 -21.54 2.28
CA ALA A 103 -1.69 -20.25 2.95
C ALA A 103 -0.71 -19.21 2.40
N GLN A 104 0.56 -19.58 2.18
CA GLN A 104 1.56 -18.70 1.58
C GLN A 104 1.17 -18.26 0.16
N ARG A 105 0.72 -19.19 -0.68
CA ARG A 105 0.23 -18.88 -2.04
C ARG A 105 -0.97 -17.93 -2.01
N LYS A 106 -1.91 -18.16 -1.09
CA LYS A 106 -3.09 -17.30 -0.91
C LYS A 106 -2.70 -15.90 -0.44
N LEU A 107 -1.79 -15.79 0.52
CA LEU A 107 -1.29 -14.51 1.02
C LEU A 107 -0.65 -13.68 -0.11
N VAL A 108 0.28 -14.27 -0.86
CA VAL A 108 0.93 -13.58 -1.99
C VAL A 108 -0.08 -13.17 -3.06
N ARG A 109 -1.09 -14.01 -3.32
CA ARG A 109 -2.16 -13.67 -4.27
C ARG A 109 -2.95 -12.44 -3.84
N GLU A 110 -3.35 -12.36 -2.57
CA GLU A 110 -4.10 -11.20 -2.08
C GLU A 110 -3.22 -9.94 -2.02
N MET A 111 -1.94 -10.05 -1.62
CA MET A 111 -1.01 -8.92 -1.66
C MET A 111 -0.85 -8.35 -3.08
N ARG A 112 -0.77 -9.24 -4.08
CA ARG A 112 -0.71 -8.83 -5.49
C ARG A 112 -1.94 -8.04 -5.91
N LYS A 113 -3.14 -8.46 -5.49
CA LYS A 113 -4.37 -7.72 -5.79
C LYS A 113 -4.37 -6.33 -5.16
N ASP A 114 -3.94 -6.22 -3.90
CA ASP A 114 -3.85 -4.92 -3.20
C ASP A 114 -2.85 -3.97 -3.89
N LEU A 115 -1.77 -4.52 -4.45
CA LEU A 115 -0.80 -3.78 -5.28
C LEU A 115 -1.32 -3.45 -6.70
N GLY A 116 -2.51 -3.93 -7.07
CA GLY A 116 -3.12 -3.70 -8.39
C GLY A 116 -2.65 -4.67 -9.48
N PHE A 117 -1.95 -5.75 -9.13
CA PHE A 117 -1.69 -6.86 -10.06
C PHE A 117 -2.92 -7.78 -10.10
N VAL A 118 -3.55 -7.86 -11.27
CA VAL A 118 -4.65 -8.82 -11.55
C VAL A 118 -4.07 -10.22 -11.78
#